data_AF-A0A7C0U7R5-F1
#
_entry.id   AF-A0A7C0U7R5-F1
#
_cell.length_a   1.000
_cell.length_b   1.000
_cell.length_c   1.000
_cell.angle_alpha   90.00
_cell.angle_beta   90.00
_cell.angle_gamma   90.00
#
_symmetry.space_group_name_H-M   'P 1'
#
loop_
_entity.id
_entity.type
_entity.pdbx_description
1 polymer ?
#
loop_
_entity_poly.entity_id
_entity_poly.type
_entity_poly.pdbx_seq_one_letter_code
_entity_poly.pdbx_strand_id
1 'polypeptide(L)'
;MKKLILALCGIGIMAGFLYAKPLRKVPLKLKEIIEIRKQMKRIEMEAIQKDEELKKINEQIKELKEKLRKKLEEVLAENKEYQELKKKLEKIRKEWKERHQRKEADIVVGKGTVKYIPLEGGFYGIVTEEGEKYLPMNLPSEFKKDGLKVWFKGNLLKMATTQMWGKPIKILKIFKLEK
;
A
#
# COMPACT_ATOMS: atom_id res chain seq x y z
N MET A 1 23.44 11.80 -34.40
CA MET A 1 23.90 12.64 -33.28
C MET A 1 22.71 13.11 -32.44
N LYS A 2 22.49 12.48 -31.28
CA LYS A 2 22.09 13.11 -30.01
C LYS A 2 22.32 12.04 -28.94
N LYS A 3 23.41 12.22 -28.21
CA LYS A 3 23.94 11.32 -27.19
C LYS A 3 22.88 11.13 -26.10
N LEU A 4 22.30 9.94 -26.00
CA LEU A 4 21.55 9.53 -24.82
C LEU A 4 22.56 9.01 -23.78
N ILE A 5 23.30 9.93 -23.16
CA ILE A 5 24.09 9.62 -21.96
C ILE A 5 23.08 9.49 -20.83
N LEU A 6 22.53 8.28 -20.69
CA LEU A 6 21.83 7.86 -19.48
C LEU A 6 22.91 7.44 -18.48
N ALA A 7 23.56 8.45 -17.91
CA ALA A 7 24.49 8.29 -16.81
C ALA A 7 23.77 7.62 -15.62
N LEU A 8 24.49 6.69 -15.00
CA LEU A 8 24.09 5.71 -13.99
C LEU A 8 23.57 6.27 -12.64
N CYS A 9 23.07 7.51 -12.58
CA CYS A 9 22.54 8.13 -11.36
C CYS A 9 21.00 8.22 -11.28
N GLY A 10 20.25 7.73 -12.29
CA GLY A 10 18.80 7.91 -12.36
C GLY A 10 17.93 6.91 -11.57
N ILE A 11 18.50 5.93 -10.88
CA ILE A 11 17.72 4.82 -10.28
C ILE A 11 16.91 5.27 -9.04
N GLY A 12 17.34 6.34 -8.35
CA GLY A 12 16.68 6.78 -7.11
C GLY A 12 15.31 7.46 -7.32
N ILE A 13 15.16 8.26 -8.39
CA ILE A 13 14.01 9.18 -8.51
C ILE A 13 12.78 8.46 -9.09
N MET A 14 12.96 7.59 -10.10
CA MET A 14 11.83 6.85 -10.69
C MET A 14 11.32 5.71 -9.80
N ALA A 15 12.20 5.03 -9.06
CA ALA A 15 11.79 3.98 -8.14
C ALA A 15 10.92 4.55 -7.01
N GLY A 16 11.35 5.62 -6.32
CA GLY A 16 10.59 6.23 -5.23
C GLY A 16 9.20 6.73 -5.66
N PHE A 17 9.06 7.25 -6.88
CA PHE A 17 7.79 7.75 -7.41
C PHE A 17 6.82 6.62 -7.82
N LEU A 18 7.35 5.45 -8.22
CA LEU A 18 6.54 4.29 -8.61
C LEU A 18 6.05 3.45 -7.42
N TYR A 19 6.78 3.42 -6.30
CA TYR A 19 6.35 2.71 -5.09
C TYR A 19 5.29 3.45 -4.25
N ALA A 20 5.13 4.77 -4.43
CA ALA A 20 4.17 5.57 -3.67
C ALA A 20 2.72 5.54 -4.24
N LYS A 21 2.51 5.03 -5.46
CA LYS A 21 1.17 4.90 -6.03
C LYS A 21 0.57 3.53 -5.64
N PRO A 22 -0.63 3.47 -5.04
CA PRO A 22 -1.31 2.19 -4.85
C PRO A 22 -1.51 1.52 -6.21
N LEU A 23 -1.09 0.26 -6.34
CA LEU A 23 -1.02 -0.59 -7.56
C LEU A 23 -2.32 -0.68 -8.40
N ARG A 24 -3.41 -0.03 -7.97
CA ARG A 24 -4.76 -0.09 -8.54
C ARG A 24 -4.92 0.53 -9.92
N LYS A 25 -4.01 1.40 -10.39
CA LYS A 25 -4.11 2.10 -11.70
C LYS A 25 -2.81 2.15 -12.51
N VAL A 26 -2.00 1.09 -12.45
CA VAL A 26 -0.77 1.01 -13.26
C VAL A 26 -1.13 0.38 -14.62
N PRO A 27 -0.90 1.06 -15.77
CA PRO A 27 -1.13 0.48 -17.09
C PRO A 27 -0.42 -0.87 -17.26
N LEU A 28 -1.03 -1.85 -17.96
CA LEU A 28 -0.47 -3.20 -18.10
C LEU A 28 0.99 -3.20 -18.61
N LYS A 29 1.27 -2.43 -19.67
CA LYS A 29 2.64 -2.27 -20.22
C LYS A 29 3.64 -1.77 -19.18
N LEU A 30 3.22 -0.91 -18.25
CA LEU A 30 4.09 -0.41 -17.19
C LEU A 30 4.34 -1.47 -16.10
N LYS A 31 3.36 -2.33 -15.79
CA LYS A 31 3.57 -3.48 -14.89
C LYS A 31 4.59 -4.46 -15.47
N GLU A 32 4.49 -4.75 -16.77
CA GLU A 32 5.44 -5.60 -17.49
C GLU A 32 6.86 -5.01 -17.43
N ILE A 33 7.03 -3.72 -17.74
CA ILE A 33 8.33 -3.03 -17.63
C ILE A 33 8.91 -3.13 -16.21
N ILE A 34 8.08 -2.96 -15.18
CA ILE A 34 8.53 -3.07 -13.79
C ILE A 34 8.97 -4.50 -13.47
N GLU A 35 8.24 -5.51 -13.93
CA GLU A 35 8.61 -6.90 -13.66
C GLU A 35 9.88 -7.31 -14.40
N ILE A 36 10.04 -6.90 -15.66
CA ILE A 36 11.28 -7.08 -16.43
C ILE A 36 12.46 -6.45 -15.68
N ARG A 37 12.31 -5.21 -15.20
CA ARG A 37 13.37 -4.54 -14.42
C ARG A 37 13.71 -5.26 -13.13
N LYS A 38 12.72 -5.83 -12.43
CA LYS A 38 12.97 -6.65 -11.24
C LYS A 38 13.73 -7.93 -11.58
N GLN A 39 13.35 -8.59 -12.68
CA GLN A 39 14.04 -9.78 -13.17
C GLN A 39 15.50 -9.48 -13.52
N MET A 40 15.74 -8.42 -14.31
CA MET A 40 17.10 -7.96 -14.64
C MET A 40 17.92 -7.69 -13.37
N LYS A 41 17.35 -6.93 -12.43
CA LYS A 41 18.04 -6.60 -11.17
C LYS A 41 18.39 -7.85 -10.34
N ARG A 42 17.53 -8.88 -10.33
CA ARG A 42 17.84 -10.17 -9.67
C ARG A 42 19.05 -10.84 -10.32
N ILE A 43 19.06 -10.91 -11.64
CA ILE A 43 20.17 -11.49 -12.41
C ILE A 43 21.48 -10.72 -12.16
N GLU A 44 21.44 -9.39 -12.19
CA GLU A 44 22.61 -8.54 -11.88
C GLU A 44 23.13 -8.78 -10.45
N MET A 45 22.24 -8.87 -9.47
CA MET A 45 22.61 -9.14 -8.07
C MET A 45 23.23 -10.53 -7.90
N GLU A 46 22.68 -11.54 -8.57
CA GLU A 46 23.25 -12.90 -8.55
C GLU A 46 24.63 -12.93 -9.18
N ALA A 47 24.84 -12.21 -10.30
CA ALA A 47 26.15 -12.08 -10.92
C ALA A 47 27.16 -11.41 -9.99
N ILE A 48 26.77 -10.31 -9.31
CA ILE A 48 27.60 -9.62 -8.32
C ILE A 48 27.95 -10.53 -7.13
N GLN A 49 27.06 -11.45 -6.74
CA GLN A 49 27.33 -12.37 -5.63
C GLN A 49 28.28 -13.52 -6.00
N LYS A 50 28.19 -14.00 -7.25
CA LYS A 50 28.97 -15.15 -7.74
C LYS A 50 30.38 -14.77 -8.17
N ASP A 51 30.56 -13.56 -8.67
CA ASP A 51 31.85 -13.05 -9.11
C ASP A 51 32.54 -12.24 -7.99
N GLU A 52 33.73 -12.68 -7.56
CA GLU A 52 34.44 -12.05 -6.44
C GLU A 52 34.96 -10.64 -6.75
N GLU A 53 35.26 -10.32 -8.01
CA GLU A 53 35.67 -8.97 -8.40
C GLU A 53 34.49 -7.99 -8.34
N LEU A 54 33.34 -8.38 -8.92
CA LEU A 54 32.11 -7.59 -8.86
C LEU A 54 31.62 -7.38 -7.43
N LYS A 55 31.75 -8.39 -6.57
CA LYS A 55 31.42 -8.29 -5.15
C LYS A 55 32.28 -7.26 -4.42
N LYS A 56 33.59 -7.26 -4.65
CA LYS A 56 34.52 -6.27 -4.09
C LYS A 56 34.19 -4.86 -4.56
N ILE A 57 33.94 -4.68 -5.86
CA ILE A 57 33.52 -3.40 -6.43
C ILE A 57 32.22 -2.91 -5.78
N ASN A 58 31.23 -3.79 -5.62
CA ASN A 58 29.95 -3.44 -5.00
C ASN A 58 30.11 -3.01 -3.53
N GLU A 59 30.96 -3.70 -2.76
CA GLU A 59 31.22 -3.31 -1.37
C GLU A 59 31.98 -1.97 -1.29
N GLN A 60 32.99 -1.75 -2.14
CA GLN A 60 33.66 -0.45 -2.23
C GLN A 60 32.69 0.68 -2.58
N ILE A 61 31.77 0.46 -3.54
CA ILE A 61 30.73 1.42 -3.89
C ILE A 61 29.84 1.74 -2.67
N LYS A 62 29.49 0.72 -1.88
CA LYS A 62 28.66 0.87 -0.68
C LYS A 62 29.39 1.66 0.40
N GLU A 63 30.66 1.35 0.67
CA GLU A 63 31.50 2.09 1.61
C GLU A 63 31.67 3.55 1.20
N LEU A 64 31.99 3.81 -0.07
CA LEU A 64 32.16 5.16 -0.59
C LEU A 64 30.86 5.96 -0.50
N LYS A 65 29.70 5.33 -0.79
CA LYS A 65 28.39 5.96 -0.62
C LYS A 65 28.10 6.29 0.85
N GLU A 66 28.49 5.45 1.78
CA GLU A 66 28.32 5.72 3.21
C GLU A 66 29.21 6.88 3.68
N LYS A 67 30.50 6.88 3.28
CA LYS A 67 31.43 7.97 3.55
C LYS A 67 30.91 9.30 2.99
N LEU A 68 30.40 9.30 1.75
CA LEU A 68 29.80 10.48 1.14
C LEU A 68 28.59 10.99 1.94
N ARG A 69 27.70 10.10 2.38
CA ARG A 69 26.52 10.48 3.19
C ARG A 69 26.92 11.12 4.51
N LYS A 70 27.87 10.53 5.24
CA LYS A 70 28.38 11.08 6.51
C LYS A 70 28.96 12.48 6.32
N LYS A 71 29.84 12.63 5.33
CA LYS A 71 30.44 13.93 5.02
C LYS A 71 29.41 14.98 4.61
N LEU A 72 28.39 14.60 3.84
CA LEU A 72 27.28 15.50 3.50
C LEU A 72 26.48 15.92 4.72
N GLU A 73 26.23 15.02 5.67
CA GLU A 73 25.54 15.35 6.92
C GLU A 73 26.35 16.32 7.78
N GLU A 74 27.66 16.13 7.88
CA GLU A 74 28.58 17.04 8.57
C GLU A 74 28.59 18.44 7.93
N VAL A 75 28.84 18.50 6.61
CA VAL A 75 28.93 19.77 5.86
C VAL A 75 27.62 20.55 5.87
N LEU A 76 26.49 19.83 5.85
CA LEU A 76 25.16 20.45 5.79
C LEU A 76 24.49 20.57 7.16
N ALA A 77 25.19 20.26 8.26
CA ALA A 77 24.63 20.33 9.62
C ALA A 77 24.12 21.73 9.95
N GLU A 78 24.89 22.76 9.58
CA GLU A 78 24.58 24.17 9.85
C GLU A 78 23.80 24.86 8.72
N ASN A 79 23.60 24.16 7.59
CA ASN A 79 22.85 24.71 6.46
C ASN A 79 21.34 24.75 6.80
N LYS A 80 20.87 25.93 7.22
CA LYS A 80 19.48 26.16 7.66
C LYS A 80 18.44 25.73 6.62
N GLU A 81 18.65 26.07 5.35
CA GLU A 81 17.74 25.72 4.26
C GLU A 81 17.60 24.20 4.11
N TYR A 82 18.73 23.48 4.09
CA TYR A 82 18.76 22.02 3.99
C TYR A 82 18.05 21.36 5.18
N GLN A 83 18.30 21.84 6.41
CA GLN A 83 17.68 21.27 7.61
C GLN A 83 16.17 21.52 7.65
N GLU A 84 15.70 22.68 7.19
CA GLU A 84 14.27 22.95 7.05
C GLU A 84 13.60 22.04 6.02
N LEU A 85 14.24 21.83 4.86
CA LEU A 85 13.75 20.90 3.83
C LEU A 85 13.71 19.46 4.35
N LYS A 86 14.74 19.03 5.10
CA LYS A 86 14.78 17.71 5.75
C LYS A 86 13.61 17.52 6.71
N LYS A 87 13.32 18.51 7.56
CA LYS A 87 12.16 18.51 8.48
C LYS A 87 10.83 18.47 7.73
N LYS A 88 10.67 19.26 6.67
CA LYS A 88 9.47 19.26 5.82
C LYS A 88 9.26 17.86 5.20
N LEU A 89 10.33 17.24 4.69
CA LEU A 89 10.29 15.89 4.12
C LEU A 89 9.86 14.84 5.15
N GLU A 90 10.41 14.89 6.36
CA GLU A 90 10.04 13.97 7.46
C GLU A 90 8.58 14.12 7.85
N LYS A 91 8.09 15.36 7.96
CA LYS A 91 6.67 15.63 8.23
C LYS A 91 5.77 15.03 7.15
N ILE A 92 6.08 15.27 5.87
CA ILE A 92 5.33 14.71 4.74
C ILE A 92 5.31 13.18 4.80
N ARG A 93 6.46 12.54 5.07
CA ARG A 93 6.56 11.08 5.19
C ARG A 93 5.72 10.54 6.35
N LYS A 94 5.77 11.19 7.51
CA LYS A 94 4.98 10.82 8.69
C LYS A 94 3.49 10.92 8.41
N GLU A 95 3.02 12.05 7.88
CA GLU A 95 1.62 12.23 7.47
C GLU A 95 1.19 11.23 6.40
N TRP A 96 2.06 10.90 5.43
CA TRP A 96 1.77 9.87 4.43
C TRP A 96 1.60 8.50 5.07
N LYS A 97 2.53 8.10 5.94
CA LYS A 97 2.47 6.83 6.67
C LYS A 97 1.21 6.74 7.51
N GLU A 98 0.89 7.77 8.29
CA GLU A 98 -0.31 7.83 9.13
C GLU A 98 -1.59 7.81 8.29
N ARG A 99 -1.65 8.56 7.19
CA ARG A 99 -2.82 8.54 6.28
C ARG A 99 -3.05 7.16 5.66
N HIS A 100 -1.99 6.45 5.28
CA HIS A 100 -2.12 5.14 4.63
C HIS A 100 -2.36 4.02 5.65
N GLN A 101 -1.68 4.07 6.79
CA GLN A 101 -1.91 3.14 7.90
C GLN A 101 -3.31 3.31 8.50
N ARG A 102 -3.81 4.54 8.63
CA ARG A 102 -5.20 4.80 9.02
C ARG A 102 -6.19 4.26 7.98
N LYS A 103 -5.91 4.48 6.69
CA LYS A 103 -6.73 3.90 5.61
C LYS A 103 -6.72 2.38 5.59
N GLU A 104 -5.63 1.71 5.98
CA GLU A 104 -5.57 0.24 6.06
C GLU A 104 -6.21 -0.31 7.34
N ALA A 105 -6.04 0.36 8.48
CA ALA A 105 -6.69 -0.02 9.75
C ALA A 105 -8.22 0.07 9.68
N ASP A 106 -8.75 0.99 8.85
CA ASP A 106 -10.19 1.11 8.63
C ASP A 106 -10.70 0.12 7.56
N ILE A 107 -9.88 -0.77 7.00
CA ILE A 107 -10.34 -1.81 6.06
C ILE A 107 -10.55 -3.13 6.79
N VAL A 108 -11.77 -3.64 6.72
CA VAL A 108 -12.10 -5.01 7.10
C VAL A 108 -12.20 -5.89 5.86
N VAL A 109 -11.66 -7.11 5.96
CA VAL A 109 -11.80 -8.16 4.96
C VAL A 109 -12.20 -9.43 5.69
N GLY A 110 -13.25 -10.10 5.21
CA GLY A 110 -13.71 -11.32 5.87
C GLY A 110 -14.71 -12.11 5.04
N LYS A 111 -15.01 -13.31 5.55
CA LYS A 111 -16.14 -14.13 5.11
C LYS A 111 -17.26 -13.98 6.14
N GLY A 112 -18.49 -13.94 5.67
CA GLY A 112 -19.65 -13.86 6.54
C GLY A 112 -20.93 -14.30 5.85
N THR A 113 -21.99 -14.34 6.63
CA THR A 113 -23.34 -14.66 6.16
C THR A 113 -24.18 -13.39 6.25
N VAL A 114 -24.81 -13.03 5.14
CA VAL A 114 -25.81 -11.96 5.12
C VAL A 114 -27.03 -12.44 5.92
N LYS A 115 -27.45 -11.64 6.90
CA LYS A 115 -28.64 -11.90 7.70
C LYS A 115 -29.60 -10.74 7.61
N TYR A 116 -30.90 -11.03 7.56
CA TYR A 116 -31.94 -10.06 7.78
C TYR A 116 -32.18 -9.90 9.29
N ILE A 117 -32.22 -8.66 9.76
CA ILE A 117 -32.45 -8.28 11.15
C ILE A 117 -33.76 -7.49 11.22
N PRO A 118 -34.81 -8.02 11.87
CA PRO A 118 -36.13 -7.39 11.93
C PRO A 118 -36.23 -6.31 13.02
N LEU A 119 -35.23 -5.42 13.10
CA LEU A 119 -35.23 -4.26 14.01
C LEU A 119 -35.40 -2.98 13.21
N GLU A 120 -36.08 -1.99 13.78
CA GLU A 120 -36.27 -0.64 13.18
C GLU A 120 -36.74 -0.64 11.72
N GLY A 121 -37.73 -1.47 11.38
CA GLY A 121 -38.24 -1.59 10.01
C GLY A 121 -37.45 -2.55 9.11
N GLY A 122 -36.42 -3.22 9.63
CA GLY A 122 -35.74 -4.31 8.97
C GLY A 122 -34.52 -3.88 8.16
N PHE A 123 -33.38 -4.54 8.38
CA PHE A 123 -32.16 -4.29 7.62
C PHE A 123 -31.34 -5.55 7.40
N TYR A 124 -30.36 -5.49 6.50
CA TYR A 124 -29.43 -6.58 6.24
C TYR A 124 -28.06 -6.28 6.85
N GLY A 125 -27.52 -7.25 7.59
CA GLY A 125 -26.19 -7.22 8.19
C GLY A 125 -25.32 -8.38 7.70
N ILE A 126 -24.01 -8.30 7.90
CA ILE A 126 -23.08 -9.41 7.67
C ILE A 126 -22.56 -9.90 9.01
N VAL A 127 -22.72 -11.19 9.29
CA VAL A 127 -22.19 -11.84 10.49
C VAL A 127 -21.05 -12.78 10.09
N THR A 128 -19.86 -12.56 10.63
CA THR A 128 -18.70 -13.44 10.37
C THR A 128 -18.84 -14.77 11.11
N GLU A 129 -18.01 -15.75 10.75
CA GLU A 129 -17.96 -17.04 11.45
C GLU A 129 -17.51 -16.88 12.91
N GLU A 130 -16.71 -15.85 13.19
CA GLU A 130 -16.26 -15.46 14.54
C GLU A 130 -17.31 -14.67 15.34
N GLY A 131 -18.50 -14.43 14.75
CA GLY A 131 -19.62 -13.74 15.41
C GLY A 131 -19.53 -12.21 15.34
N GLU A 132 -18.55 -11.63 14.65
CA GLU A 132 -18.51 -10.19 14.43
C GLU A 132 -19.65 -9.74 13.51
N LYS A 133 -20.25 -8.60 13.85
CA LYS A 133 -21.40 -8.04 13.15
C LYS A 133 -20.98 -6.77 12.41
N TYR A 134 -21.28 -6.73 11.12
CA TYR A 134 -21.01 -5.59 10.26
C TYR A 134 -22.31 -5.09 9.63
N LEU A 135 -22.54 -3.79 9.68
CA LEU A 135 -23.72 -3.11 9.13
C LEU A 135 -23.34 -2.42 7.81
N PRO A 136 -23.65 -3.00 6.64
CA PRO A 136 -23.24 -2.42 5.37
C PRO A 136 -24.19 -1.31 4.93
N MET A 137 -23.69 -0.08 4.83
CA MET A 137 -24.47 1.10 4.46
C MET A 137 -24.83 1.16 2.97
N ASN A 138 -24.19 0.33 2.14
CA ASN A 138 -24.38 0.28 0.70
C ASN A 138 -24.42 -1.17 0.16
N LEU A 139 -25.07 -2.09 0.89
CA LEU A 139 -25.23 -3.47 0.43
C LEU A 139 -25.99 -3.50 -0.92
N PRO A 140 -25.40 -4.01 -2.02
CA PRO A 140 -26.11 -4.10 -3.29
C PRO A 140 -27.33 -5.03 -3.16
N SER A 141 -28.39 -4.72 -3.91
CA SER A 141 -29.68 -5.44 -3.82
C SER A 141 -29.55 -6.94 -4.08
N GLU A 142 -28.68 -7.35 -5.00
CA GLU A 142 -28.39 -8.75 -5.31
C GLU A 142 -27.83 -9.56 -4.13
N PHE A 143 -27.25 -8.90 -3.13
CA PHE A 143 -26.73 -9.51 -1.91
C PHE A 143 -27.70 -9.43 -0.73
N LYS A 144 -28.86 -8.76 -0.86
CA LYS A 144 -29.90 -8.66 0.18
C LYS A 144 -30.74 -9.94 0.26
N LYS A 145 -30.08 -11.07 0.54
CA LYS A 145 -30.71 -12.37 0.71
C LYS A 145 -30.25 -12.98 2.02
N ASP A 146 -31.21 -13.29 2.88
CA ASP A 146 -30.94 -13.94 4.16
C ASP A 146 -30.24 -15.30 3.92
N GLY A 147 -29.22 -15.59 4.73
CA GLY A 147 -28.42 -16.81 4.64
C GLY A 147 -27.35 -16.82 3.54
N LEU A 148 -27.15 -15.73 2.80
CA LEU A 148 -26.17 -15.69 1.71
C LEU A 148 -24.73 -15.61 2.25
N LYS A 149 -23.91 -16.61 1.95
CA LYS A 149 -22.47 -16.59 2.27
C LYS A 149 -21.73 -15.67 1.29
N VAL A 150 -20.92 -14.77 1.84
CA VAL A 150 -20.18 -13.77 1.08
C VAL A 150 -18.75 -13.62 1.58
N TRP A 151 -17.86 -13.28 0.67
CA TRP A 151 -16.60 -12.63 1.02
C TRP A 151 -16.76 -11.13 0.78
N PHE A 152 -16.28 -10.31 1.69
CA PHE A 152 -16.39 -8.86 1.56
C PHE A 152 -15.10 -8.14 1.95
N LYS A 153 -14.94 -6.97 1.36
CA LYS A 153 -13.96 -5.95 1.73
C LYS A 153 -14.71 -4.65 1.97
N GLY A 154 -14.68 -4.13 3.19
CA GLY A 154 -15.38 -2.93 3.60
C GLY A 154 -14.45 -1.91 4.24
N ASN A 155 -14.84 -0.63 4.21
CA ASN A 155 -14.24 0.42 5.01
C ASN A 155 -15.12 0.70 6.23
N LEU A 156 -14.56 0.65 7.43
CA LEU A 156 -15.22 0.97 8.70
C LEU A 156 -15.55 2.47 8.74
N LEU A 157 -16.81 2.76 9.05
CA LEU A 157 -17.30 4.13 9.18
C LEU A 157 -17.38 4.49 10.66
N LYS A 158 -16.78 5.61 11.04
CA LYS A 158 -16.87 6.17 12.41
C LYS A 158 -18.13 7.02 12.52
N MET A 159 -19.29 6.37 12.59
CA MET A 159 -20.59 7.01 12.79
C MET A 159 -21.47 6.18 13.72
N ALA A 160 -22.33 6.86 14.46
CA ALA A 160 -23.44 6.20 15.14
C ALA A 160 -24.53 5.88 14.12
N THR A 161 -25.14 4.71 14.24
CA THR A 161 -26.28 4.28 13.42
C THR A 161 -27.48 4.08 14.32
N THR A 162 -28.66 4.46 13.84
CA THR A 162 -29.93 4.29 14.57
C THR A 162 -30.15 2.85 15.02
N GLN A 163 -29.74 1.89 14.18
CA GLN A 163 -29.90 0.46 14.43
C GLN A 163 -29.12 -0.05 15.66
N MET A 164 -28.14 0.72 16.17
CA MET A 164 -27.25 0.35 17.27
C MET A 164 -26.70 -1.09 17.17
N TRP A 165 -26.50 -1.59 15.95
CA TRP A 165 -26.16 -2.98 15.67
C TRP A 165 -24.98 -3.08 14.72
N GLY A 166 -23.95 -3.83 15.14
CA GLY A 166 -22.76 -4.07 14.34
C GLY A 166 -21.89 -2.83 14.09
N LYS A 167 -20.77 -3.05 13.40
CA LYS A 167 -19.83 -2.00 12.98
C LYS A 167 -20.27 -1.48 11.60
N PRO A 168 -20.60 -0.18 11.43
CA PRO A 168 -21.00 0.36 10.14
C PRO A 168 -19.85 0.27 9.12
N ILE A 169 -20.13 -0.25 7.93
CA ILE A 169 -19.15 -0.37 6.86
C ILE A 169 -19.68 0.13 5.51
N LYS A 170 -18.79 0.70 4.71
CA LYS A 170 -19.01 0.88 3.27
C LYS A 170 -18.33 -0.25 2.52
N ILE A 171 -19.13 -1.10 1.86
CA ILE A 171 -18.64 -2.18 1.01
C ILE A 171 -17.87 -1.58 -0.16
N LEU A 172 -16.61 -2.03 -0.31
CA LEU A 172 -15.73 -1.72 -1.43
C LEU A 172 -15.74 -2.85 -2.47
N LYS A 173 -15.88 -4.10 -2.01
CA LYS A 173 -15.97 -5.28 -2.86
C LYS A 173 -16.72 -6.38 -2.11
N ILE A 174 -17.56 -7.14 -2.80
CA ILE A 174 -18.31 -8.25 -2.24
C ILE A 174 -18.52 -9.32 -3.32
N PHE A 175 -18.45 -10.59 -2.92
CA PHE A 175 -18.67 -11.73 -3.80
C PHE A 175 -19.45 -12.80 -3.06
N LYS A 176 -20.30 -13.52 -3.80
CA LYS A 176 -20.96 -14.72 -3.30
C LYS A 176 -19.92 -15.82 -3.17
N LEU A 177 -19.96 -16.54 -2.06
CA LEU A 177 -19.25 -17.80 -1.91
C LEU A 177 -20.23 -18.90 -2.30
N GLU A 178 -19.99 -19.54 -3.43
CA GLU A 178 -20.73 -20.73 -3.83
C GLU A 178 -20.45 -21.86 -2.82
N LYS A 179 -21.40 -22.81 -2.71
CA LYS A 179 -21.23 -24.00 -1.87
C LYS A 179 -20.18 -24.91 -2.48
#